data_AF-A0A929VJ13-F1
#
_entry.id   AF-A0A929VJ13-F1
#
_cell.length_a   1.000
_cell.length_b   1.000
_cell.length_c   1.000
_cell.angle_alpha   90.00
_cell.angle_beta   90.00
_cell.angle_gamma   90.00
#
_symmetry.space_group_name_H-M   'P 1'
#
loop_
_entity.id
_entity.type
_entity.pdbx_description
1 polymer ?
#
loop_
_entity_poly.entity_id
_entity_poly.type
_entity_poly.pdbx_seq_one_letter_code
_entity_poly.pdbx_strand_id
1 'polypeptide(L)' 'MNSLDLMVFEHANIKRMLKLVRMFCYKLYNREDVDFNDIDKMMDFIKNYADKHHHGKEELKLFNR' A
#
# COMPACT_ATOMS: atom_id res chain seq x y z
N MET A 1 20.35 -7.53 -4.50
CA MET A 1 19.44 -6.47 -4.03
C MET A 1 19.78 -6.20 -2.57
N ASN A 2 20.18 -4.98 -2.22
CA ASN A 2 20.49 -4.62 -0.84
C ASN A 2 19.19 -4.22 -0.07
N SER A 3 19.30 -3.88 1.22
CA SER A 3 18.14 -3.53 2.05
C SER A 3 17.42 -2.27 1.61
N LEU A 4 18.14 -1.27 1.09
CA LEU A 4 17.55 -0.04 0.53
C LEU A 4 16.82 -0.33 -0.78
N ASP A 5 17.42 -1.10 -1.68
CA ASP A 5 16.80 -1.52 -2.93
C ASP A 5 15.49 -2.27 -2.67
N LEU A 6 15.47 -3.14 -1.65
CA LEU A 6 14.26 -3.85 -1.21
C LEU A 6 13.16 -2.87 -0.77
N MET A 7 13.50 -1.86 0.05
CA MET A 7 12.52 -0.88 0.52
C MET A 7 12.01 0.02 -0.62
N VAL A 8 12.87 0.38 -1.58
CA VAL A 8 12.44 1.10 -2.80
C VAL A 8 11.47 0.26 -3.63
N PHE A 9 11.75 -1.03 -3.79
CA PHE A 9 10.84 -1.96 -4.47
C PHE A 9 9.49 -2.05 -3.75
N GLU A 10 9.48 -2.15 -2.42
CA GLU A 10 8.24 -2.18 -1.65
C GLU A 10 7.44 -0.87 -1.81
N HIS A 11 8.12 0.28 -1.83
CA HIS A 11 7.49 1.57 -2.12
C HIS A 11 6.83 1.60 -3.51
N ALA A 12 7.41 0.93 -4.51
CA ALA A 12 6.78 0.82 -5.83
C ALA A 12 5.44 0.06 -5.76
N ASN A 13 5.36 -1.01 -4.95
CA ASN A 13 4.12 -1.74 -4.70
C ASN A 13 3.10 -0.87 -3.96
N ILE A 14 3.52 -0.11 -2.96
CA ILE A 14 2.65 0.82 -2.22
C ILE A 14 2.07 1.88 -3.16
N LYS A 15 2.91 2.52 -3.98
CA LYS A 15 2.46 3.50 -4.99
C LYS A 15 1.48 2.90 -6.00
N ARG A 16 1.66 1.63 -6.38
CA ARG A 16 0.70 0.91 -7.23
C ARG A 16 -0.65 0.75 -6.52
N MET A 17 -0.65 0.36 -5.24
CA MET A 17 -1.89 0.26 -4.46
C MET A 17 -2.63 1.60 -4.36
N LEU A 18 -1.91 2.72 -4.16
CA LEU A 18 -2.53 4.04 -4.14
C LEU A 18 -3.26 4.40 -5.45
N LYS A 19 -2.74 3.94 -6.61
CA LYS A 19 -3.45 4.10 -7.90
C LYS A 19 -4.74 3.28 -7.93
N LEU A 20 -4.72 2.05 -7.42
CA LEU A 20 -5.90 1.19 -7.35
C LEU A 20 -6.97 1.77 -6.43
N VAL A 21 -6.59 2.24 -5.23
CA VAL A 21 -7.50 2.94 -4.31
C VAL A 21 -8.13 4.14 -4.98
N ARG A 22 -7.34 4.98 -5.67
CA ARG A 22 -7.86 6.14 -6.41
C ARG A 22 -8.85 5.74 -7.49
N MET A 23 -8.54 4.70 -8.27
CA MET A 23 -9.44 4.19 -9.30
C MET A 23 -10.75 3.67 -8.71
N PHE A 24 -10.69 2.91 -7.61
CA PHE A 24 -11.87 2.42 -6.90
C PHE A 24 -12.75 3.59 -6.44
N CYS A 25 -12.18 4.58 -5.76
CA CYS A 25 -12.91 5.76 -5.31
C CYS A 25 -13.51 6.56 -6.47
N TYR A 26 -12.80 6.66 -7.60
CA TYR A 26 -13.32 7.35 -8.79
C TYR A 26 -14.53 6.63 -9.39
N LYS A 27 -14.47 5.30 -9.53
CA LYS A 27 -15.60 4.48 -9.97
C LYS A 27 -16.80 4.63 -9.03
N LEU A 28 -16.56 4.54 -7.73
CA LEU A 28 -17.60 4.73 -6.71
C LEU A 28 -18.26 6.11 -6.83
N TYR A 29 -17.46 7.17 -7.01
CA TYR A 29 -17.97 8.54 -7.21
C TYR A 29 -18.85 8.66 -8.47
N ASN A 30 -18.46 8.01 -9.56
CA ASN A 30 -19.21 7.98 -10.81
C ASN A 30 -20.44 7.06 -10.78
N ARG A 31 -20.72 6.38 -9.66
CA ARG A 31 -21.79 5.37 -9.52
C ARG A 31 -21.62 4.19 -10.49
N GLU A 32 -20.37 3.89 -10.84
CA GLU A 32 -20.03 2.67 -11.57
C GLU A 32 -20.06 1.47 -10.61
N ASP A 33 -20.18 0.26 -11.18
CA ASP A 33 -20.16 -0.98 -10.40
C ASP A 33 -18.75 -1.23 -9.83
N VAL A 34 -18.70 -1.54 -8.53
CA VAL A 34 -17.46 -1.82 -7.79
C VAL A 34 -17.66 -3.02 -6.87
N ASP A 35 -16.66 -3.89 -6.79
CA ASP A 35 -16.68 -5.00 -5.84
C ASP A 35 -16.23 -4.50 -4.46
N PHE A 36 -17.15 -4.40 -3.51
CA PHE A 36 -16.83 -3.98 -2.15
C PHE A 36 -15.89 -4.94 -1.41
N ASN A 37 -15.76 -6.20 -1.86
CA ASN A 37 -14.75 -7.12 -1.31
C ASN A 37 -13.31 -6.68 -1.62
N ASP A 38 -13.10 -5.82 -2.62
CA ASP A 38 -11.78 -5.25 -2.87
C ASP A 38 -11.35 -4.27 -1.77
N ILE A 39 -12.30 -3.69 -1.01
CA ILE A 39 -11.98 -2.83 0.14
C ILE A 39 -11.17 -3.62 1.17
N ASP A 40 -11.60 -4.83 1.52
CA ASP A 40 -10.91 -5.63 2.52
C ASP A 40 -9.48 -5.98 2.07
N LYS A 41 -9.29 -6.31 0.79
CA LYS A 41 -7.96 -6.58 0.21
C LYS A 41 -7.07 -5.34 0.21
N MET A 42 -7.61 -4.18 -0.17
CA MET A 42 -6.88 -2.91 -0.15
C MET A 42 -6.48 -2.53 1.28
N MET A 43 -7.41 -2.69 2.23
CA MET A 43 -7.20 -2.38 3.65
C MET A 43 -6.17 -3.32 4.28
N ASP A 44 -6.20 -4.61 3.96
CA ASP A 44 -5.19 -5.57 4.40
C ASP A 44 -3.80 -5.18 3.91
N PHE A 45 -3.67 -4.89 2.60
CA PHE A 45 -2.40 -4.44 2.02
C PHE A 45 -1.89 -3.17 2.69
N ILE A 46 -2.74 -2.16 2.88
CA ILE A 46 -2.33 -0.89 3.49
C ILE A 46 -1.87 -1.11 4.93
N LYS A 47 -2.67 -1.81 5.75
CA LYS A 47 -2.37 -2.01 7.18
C LYS A 47 -1.19 -2.93 7.42
N ASN A 48 -1.05 -4.00 6.63
CA ASN A 48 -0.07 -5.05 6.94
C ASN A 48 1.18 -4.95 6.06
N TYR A 49 1.04 -4.67 4.76
CA TYR A 49 2.20 -4.57 3.86
C TYR A 49 2.83 -3.16 3.88
N ALA A 50 2.05 -2.10 3.72
CA ALA A 50 2.58 -0.75 3.67
C ALA A 50 3.02 -0.25 5.06
N ASP A 51 2.15 -0.40 6.06
CA ASP A 51 2.41 0.13 7.39
C ASP A 51 3.30 -0.81 8.23
N LYS A 52 2.73 -1.89 8.79
CA LYS A 52 3.47 -2.77 9.71
C LYS A 52 4.75 -3.37 9.13
N HIS A 53 4.75 -3.75 7.85
CA HIS A 53 5.91 -4.38 7.22
C HIS A 53 6.91 -3.35 6.68
N HIS A 54 6.49 -2.43 5.82
CA HIS A 54 7.43 -1.47 5.22
C HIS A 54 7.83 -0.36 6.20
N HIS A 55 6.88 0.45 6.70
CA HIS A 55 7.21 1.49 7.69
C HIS A 55 7.77 0.90 8.97
N GLY A 56 7.28 -0.26 9.43
CA GLY A 56 7.85 -0.93 10.60
C GLY A 56 9.35 -1.22 10.47
N LYS A 57 9.86 -1.52 9.27
CA LYS A 57 11.31 -1.65 9.06
C LYS A 57 12.01 -0.31 9.09
N GLU A 58 11.41 0.72 8.50
CA GLU A 58 11.95 2.07 8.56
C GLU A 58 12.10 2.54 10.01
N GLU A 59 11.02 2.48 10.79
CA GLU A 59 10.97 2.87 12.19
C GLU A 59 11.90 2.04 13.08
N LEU A 60 11.90 0.71 12.94
CA LEU A 60 12.62 -0.17 13.86
C LEU A 60 14.08 -0.41 13.47
N LYS A 61 14.51 -0.09 12.25
CA LYS A 61 15.85 -0.43 11.73
C LYS A 61 16.57 0.69 11.02
N LEU A 62 15.87 1.59 10.32
CA LEU A 62 16.49 2.63 9.51
C LEU A 62 16.60 3.96 10.27
N PHE A 63 15.52 4.36 10.95
CA PHE A 63 15.37 5.67 11.58
C PHE A 63 15.61 5.66 13.10
N ASN A 64 15.82 4.49 13.71
CA ASN A 64 15.96 4.33 15.16
C ASN A 64 17.34 4.74 15.72
N ARG A 65 17.99 5.74 15.12
CA ARG A 65 19.31 6.23 15.50
C ARG A 65 19.36 7.74 15.56
#